data_AF-A0A8B6DC91-F1
#
_entry.id   AF-A0A8B6DC91-F1
#
_cell.length_a   1.000
_cell.length_b   1.000
_cell.length_c   1.000
_cell.angle_alpha   90.00
_cell.angle_beta   90.00
_cell.angle_gamma   90.00
#
_symmetry.space_group_name_H-M   'P 1'
#
loop_
_entity.id
_entity.type
_entity.pdbx_description
1 polymer ?
#
loop_
_entity_poly.entity_id
_entity_poly.type
_entity_poly.pdbx_seq_one_letter_code
_entity_poly.pdbx_strand_id
1 'polypeptide(L)'
;MFNSMCRKKPIWEDISKQLKIKGIDRTEKQCEVRINTMTTKYRKIVKANKESGASPKFFPFFEQLDEVNNDDRKSRKRSNTEDLMTSFLEMQQKSEERFFEFEKKRMEMEAKEEENRQKREEEQEKKQQDFLLELAKIFAAKKKKKKL
;
A
#
# COMPACT_ATOMS: atom_id res chain seq x y z
N MET A 1 -21.99 11.13 -2.48
CA MET A 1 -22.25 12.59 -2.59
C MET A 1 -23.07 13.03 -1.40
N PHE A 2 -22.57 13.97 -0.59
CA PHE A 2 -23.24 15.00 0.25
C PHE A 2 -22.23 15.47 1.32
N ASN A 3 -21.32 16.36 0.94
CA ASN A 3 -21.35 17.80 1.25
C ASN A 3 -21.53 18.15 2.73
N SER A 4 -20.39 18.38 3.40
CA SER A 4 -19.99 19.74 3.78
C SER A 4 -21.10 20.81 3.80
N MET A 5 -21.95 20.88 4.85
CA MET A 5 -22.60 22.16 5.22
C MET A 5 -23.22 22.29 6.64
N CYS A 6 -23.18 21.32 7.57
CA CYS A 6 -23.92 21.45 8.85
C CYS A 6 -23.20 20.95 10.11
N ARG A 7 -21.93 21.30 10.35
CA ARG A 7 -21.21 20.89 11.59
C ARG A 7 -20.64 22.02 12.46
N LYS A 8 -20.89 23.30 12.14
CA LYS A 8 -20.39 24.42 12.97
C LYS A 8 -21.38 24.91 14.05
N LYS A 9 -22.69 24.83 13.81
CA LYS A 9 -23.72 25.14 14.83
C LYS A 9 -23.61 24.33 16.14
N PRO A 10 -23.29 23.01 16.15
CA PRO A 10 -23.26 22.26 17.42
C PRO A 10 -22.10 22.64 18.34
N ILE A 11 -20.94 23.06 17.82
CA ILE A 11 -19.73 23.22 18.63
C ILE A 11 -19.79 24.49 19.49
N TRP A 12 -20.26 25.59 18.92
CA TRP A 12 -20.31 26.85 19.63
C TRP A 12 -21.42 26.86 20.69
N GLU A 13 -22.54 26.17 20.43
CA GLU A 13 -23.61 25.97 21.42
C GLU A 13 -23.09 25.18 22.63
N ASP A 14 -22.32 24.11 22.38
CA ASP A 14 -21.73 23.30 23.45
C ASP A 14 -20.68 24.08 24.25
N ILE A 15 -19.86 24.90 23.59
CA ILE A 15 -18.91 25.79 24.27
C ILE A 15 -19.65 26.81 25.14
N SER A 16 -20.71 27.43 24.62
CA SER A 16 -21.54 28.38 25.36
C SER A 16 -22.17 27.74 26.60
N LYS A 17 -22.73 26.53 26.47
CA LYS A 17 -23.29 25.76 27.60
C LYS A 17 -22.23 25.44 28.66
N GLN A 18 -21.04 24.99 28.24
CA GLN A 18 -19.95 24.69 29.17
C GLN A 18 -19.44 25.92 29.91
N LEU A 19 -19.34 27.06 29.22
CA LEU A 19 -18.98 28.34 29.85
C LEU A 19 -20.04 28.76 30.87
N LYS A 20 -21.32 28.57 30.55
CA LYS A 20 -22.43 28.87 31.46
C LYS A 20 -22.40 28.03 32.73
N ILE A 21 -22.08 26.73 32.63
CA ILE A 21 -21.88 25.85 33.80
C ILE A 21 -20.76 26.37 34.70
N LYS A 22 -19.72 26.99 34.12
CA LYS A 22 -18.61 27.62 34.85
C LYS A 22 -18.91 29.05 35.33
N GLY A 23 -20.16 29.50 35.24
CA GLY A 23 -20.60 30.84 35.66
C GLY A 23 -20.27 31.96 34.67
N ILE A 24 -19.85 31.64 33.45
CA ILE A 24 -19.52 32.61 32.40
C ILE A 24 -20.64 32.61 31.36
N ASP A 25 -21.60 33.53 31.50
CA ASP A 25 -22.74 33.63 30.58
C ASP A 25 -22.33 34.32 29.27
N ARG A 26 -22.18 33.52 28.20
CA ARG A 26 -21.81 33.97 26.86
C ARG A 26 -22.61 33.24 25.81
N THR A 27 -23.10 33.98 24.81
CA THR A 27 -23.83 33.38 23.69
C THR A 27 -22.89 32.67 22.72
N GLU A 28 -23.42 31.70 21.98
CA GLU A 28 -22.75 31.00 20.88
C GLU A 28 -21.92 31.95 20.00
N LYS A 29 -22.57 33.01 19.52
CA LYS A 29 -21.97 34.01 18.61
C LYS A 29 -20.84 34.81 19.27
N GLN A 30 -20.93 35.07 20.58
CA GLN A 30 -19.87 35.74 21.33
C GLN A 30 -18.64 34.82 21.47
N CYS A 31 -18.85 33.54 21.74
CA CYS A 31 -17.78 32.54 21.80
C CYS A 31 -17.07 32.40 20.45
N GLU A 32 -17.84 32.29 19.35
CA GLU A 32 -17.31 32.21 17.99
C GLU A 32 -16.46 33.44 17.63
N VAL A 33 -17.00 34.65 17.83
CA VAL A 33 -16.27 35.90 17.53
C VAL A 33 -14.99 36.00 18.35
N ARG A 34 -15.04 35.62 19.64
CA ARG A 34 -13.87 35.70 20.52
C ARG A 34 -12.78 34.73 20.10
N ILE A 35 -13.15 33.47 19.84
CA ILE A 35 -12.21 32.43 19.42
C ILE A 35 -11.62 32.77 18.05
N ASN A 36 -12.43 33.20 17.08
CA ASN A 36 -11.94 33.66 15.77
C ASN A 36 -10.97 34.85 15.88
N THR A 37 -11.26 35.80 16.77
CA THR A 37 -10.36 36.93 17.06
C THR A 37 -9.03 36.44 17.64
N MET A 38 -9.07 35.51 18.60
CA MET A 38 -7.88 34.93 19.22
C MET A 38 -7.04 34.13 18.22
N THR A 39 -7.66 33.26 17.41
CA THR A 39 -6.99 32.50 16.36
C THR A 39 -6.38 33.41 15.28
N THR A 40 -7.10 34.46 14.88
CA THR A 40 -6.59 35.46 13.91
C THR A 40 -5.38 36.19 14.47
N LYS A 41 -5.43 36.60 15.75
CA LYS A 41 -4.30 37.26 16.43
C LYS A 41 -3.10 36.33 16.54
N TYR A 42 -3.30 35.07 16.91
CA TYR A 42 -2.26 34.04 16.95
C TYR A 42 -1.60 33.87 15.57
N ARG A 43 -2.37 33.71 14.49
CA ARG A 43 -1.82 33.57 13.12
C ARG A 43 -0.99 34.78 12.70
N LYS A 44 -1.43 36.00 13.04
CA LYS A 44 -0.68 37.23 12.77
C LYS A 44 0.65 37.26 13.52
N ILE A 45 0.67 36.85 14.79
CA ILE A 45 1.88 36.79 15.61
C ILE A 45 2.84 35.71 15.10
N VAL A 46 2.35 34.51 14.80
CA VAL A 46 3.17 33.44 14.21
C VAL A 46 3.79 33.89 12.89
N LYS A 47 3.05 34.62 12.06
CA LYS A 47 3.59 35.18 10.81
C LYS A 47 4.68 36.22 11.09
N ALA A 48 4.43 37.17 11.98
CA ALA A 48 5.41 38.20 12.35
C ALA A 48 6.67 37.63 13.00
N ASN A 49 6.56 36.57 13.81
CA ASN A 49 7.70 35.92 14.46
C ASN A 49 8.51 35.01 13.51
N LYS A 50 8.01 34.72 12.30
CA LYS A 50 8.76 34.00 11.25
C LYS A 50 9.62 34.92 10.39
N GLU A 51 9.39 36.23 10.44
CA GLU A 51 10.20 37.21 9.72
C GLU A 51 11.52 37.44 10.47
N SER A 52 12.64 37.12 9.83
CA SER A 52 13.98 37.22 10.42
C SER A 52 14.26 38.64 10.91
N GLY A 53 14.66 38.78 12.19
CA GLY A 53 15.03 40.06 12.80
C GLY A 53 13.92 40.79 13.57
N ALA A 54 12.69 40.27 13.61
CA ALA A 54 11.64 40.83 14.44
C ALA A 54 11.78 40.41 15.92
N SER A 55 11.57 41.33 16.85
CA SER A 55 11.46 41.00 18.27
C SER A 55 10.26 40.07 18.51
N PRO A 56 10.41 38.97 19.26
CA PRO A 56 9.31 38.02 19.48
C PRO A 56 8.10 38.73 20.07
N LYS A 57 6.98 38.72 19.33
CA LYS A 57 5.72 39.28 19.81
C LYS A 57 5.04 38.25 20.69
N PHE A 58 4.84 38.59 21.95
CA PHE A 58 4.10 37.79 22.91
C PHE A 58 2.67 38.32 23.07
N PHE A 59 1.70 37.42 23.14
CA PHE A 59 0.32 37.72 23.51
C PHE A 59 -0.09 36.76 24.64
N PRO A 60 -0.81 37.24 25.67
CA PRO A 60 -1.43 36.34 26.64
C PRO A 60 -2.19 35.22 25.93
N PHE A 61 -2.06 33.97 26.41
CA PHE A 61 -2.63 32.77 25.79
C PHE A 61 -1.93 32.27 24.51
N PHE A 62 -0.77 32.83 24.11
CA PHE A 62 -0.04 32.36 22.93
C PHE A 62 0.42 30.90 23.05
N GLU A 63 0.98 30.52 24.19
CA GLU A 63 1.50 29.17 24.45
C GLU A 63 0.38 28.11 24.40
N GLN A 64 -0.74 28.38 25.08
CA GLN A 64 -1.92 27.51 25.07
C GLN A 64 -2.54 27.39 23.66
N LEU A 65 -2.50 28.47 22.86
CA LEU A 65 -2.93 28.42 21.46
C LEU A 65 -1.92 27.68 20.57
N ASP A 66 -0.63 27.78 20.86
CA ASP A 66 0.43 27.14 20.08
C ASP A 66 0.43 25.62 20.28
N GLU A 67 0.19 25.14 21.51
CA GLU A 67 0.04 23.72 21.84
C GLU A 67 -1.06 23.05 21.00
N VAL A 68 -2.27 23.62 21.04
CA VAL A 68 -3.43 23.12 20.27
C VAL A 68 -3.20 23.19 18.75
N ASN A 69 -2.52 24.24 18.26
CA ASN A 69 -2.29 24.43 16.82
C ASN A 69 -1.03 23.73 16.27
N ASN A 70 -0.11 23.25 17.11
CA ASN A 70 1.08 22.50 16.70
C ASN A 70 0.90 21.00 16.79
N ASP A 71 0.09 20.49 17.72
CA ASP A 71 -0.21 19.05 17.80
C ASP A 71 -0.88 18.55 16.51
N ASP A 72 -1.81 19.35 16.00
CA ASP A 72 -2.51 19.19 14.71
C ASP A 72 -1.58 19.22 13.47
N ARG A 73 -0.37 19.79 13.60
CA ARG A 73 0.66 19.83 12.53
C ARG A 73 1.65 18.68 12.65
N LYS A 74 1.92 18.20 13.86
CA LYS A 74 2.80 17.06 14.13
C LYS A 74 2.14 15.74 13.73
N SER A 75 0.83 15.59 13.98
CA SER A 75 0.05 14.43 13.57
C SER A 75 -0.09 14.31 12.04
N ARG A 76 -0.47 15.40 11.35
CA ARG A 76 -0.67 15.41 9.88
C ARG A 76 0.61 15.22 9.04
N LYS A 77 1.79 15.54 9.57
CA LYS A 77 3.05 15.42 8.83
C LYS A 77 3.67 14.04 8.89
N ARG A 78 3.47 13.29 9.98
CA ARG A 78 3.99 11.93 10.12
C ARG A 78 3.15 10.91 9.35
N SER A 79 1.82 11.09 9.29
CA SER A 79 0.91 10.14 8.64
C SER A 79 1.06 10.04 7.12
N ASN A 80 1.36 11.14 6.42
CA ASN A 80 1.20 11.15 4.97
C ASN A 80 2.38 10.55 4.18
N THR A 81 3.60 10.62 4.70
CA THR A 81 4.79 10.15 3.96
C THR A 81 5.11 8.69 4.23
N GLU A 82 4.97 8.23 5.48
CA GLU A 82 5.22 6.83 5.86
C GLU A 82 4.17 5.87 5.25
N ASP A 83 2.90 6.27 5.21
CA ASP A 83 1.84 5.49 4.57
C ASP A 83 2.05 5.36 3.05
N LEU A 84 2.51 6.43 2.39
CA LEU A 84 2.82 6.39 0.95
C LEU A 84 4.03 5.50 0.65
N MET A 85 5.09 5.59 1.45
CA MET A 85 6.27 4.72 1.30
C MET A 85 5.91 3.24 1.54
N THR A 86 5.09 2.96 2.55
CA THR A 86 4.64 1.60 2.87
C THR A 86 3.77 1.03 1.75
N SER A 87 2.78 1.78 1.27
CA SER A 87 1.92 1.37 0.16
C SER A 87 2.70 1.12 -1.14
N PHE A 88 3.75 1.90 -1.40
CA PHE A 88 4.61 1.70 -2.57
C PHE A 88 5.42 0.41 -2.47
N LEU A 89 6.05 0.14 -1.33
CA LEU A 89 6.84 -1.07 -1.11
C LEU A 89 5.97 -2.33 -1.16
N GLU A 90 4.77 -2.31 -0.56
CA GLU A 90 3.82 -3.42 -0.64
C GLU A 90 3.34 -3.69 -2.07
N MET A 91 3.11 -2.63 -2.85
CA MET A 91 2.74 -2.76 -4.27
C MET A 91 3.86 -3.39 -5.09
N GLN A 92 5.11 -2.98 -4.84
CA GLN A 92 6.28 -3.54 -5.51
C GLN A 92 6.44 -5.03 -5.17
N GLN A 93 6.39 -5.40 -3.89
CA GLN A 93 6.50 -6.78 -3.46
C GLN A 93 5.44 -7.69 -4.10
N LYS A 94 4.17 -7.25 -4.12
CA LYS A 94 3.07 -7.99 -4.78
C LYS A 94 3.25 -8.12 -6.29
N SER A 95 3.98 -7.21 -6.93
CA SER A 95 4.26 -7.29 -8.36
C SER A 95 5.34 -8.34 -8.64
N GLU A 96 6.38 -8.38 -7.80
CA GLU A 96 7.48 -9.35 -7.89
C GLU A 96 6.99 -10.78 -7.61
N GLU A 97 6.18 -10.98 -6.57
CA GLU A 97 5.57 -12.28 -6.25
C GLU A 97 4.75 -12.85 -7.42
N ARG A 98 3.96 -12.00 -8.08
CA ARG A 98 3.19 -12.39 -9.26
C ARG A 98 4.10 -12.78 -10.42
N PHE A 99 5.17 -12.03 -10.66
CA PHE A 99 6.14 -12.34 -11.70
C PHE A 99 6.80 -13.70 -11.46
N PHE A 100 7.28 -13.96 -10.24
CA PHE A 100 7.89 -15.25 -9.88
C PHE A 100 6.91 -16.42 -10.04
N GLU A 101 5.64 -16.25 -9.69
CA GLU A 101 4.63 -17.31 -9.88
C GLU A 101 4.40 -17.63 -11.36
N PHE A 102 4.32 -16.60 -12.23
CA PHE A 102 4.20 -16.80 -13.67
C PHE A 102 5.41 -17.53 -14.25
N GLU A 103 6.61 -17.11 -13.86
CA GLU A 103 7.86 -17.72 -14.33
C GLU A 103 7.96 -19.18 -13.89
N LYS A 104 7.59 -19.48 -12.63
CA LYS A 104 7.52 -20.86 -12.12
C LYS A 104 6.56 -21.72 -12.95
N LYS A 105 5.36 -21.23 -13.25
CA LYS A 105 4.38 -21.95 -14.10
C LYS A 105 4.92 -22.19 -15.51
N ARG A 106 5.61 -21.22 -16.10
CA ARG A 106 6.23 -21.40 -17.42
C ARG A 106 7.26 -22.53 -17.40
N MET A 107 8.16 -22.50 -16.42
CA MET A 107 9.21 -23.51 -16.26
C MET A 107 8.62 -24.92 -16.04
N GLU A 108 7.55 -25.05 -15.25
CA GLU A 108 6.84 -26.32 -15.04
C GLU A 108 6.20 -26.85 -16.32
N MET A 109 5.60 -25.97 -17.14
CA MET A 109 5.03 -26.35 -18.43
C MET A 109 6.10 -26.82 -19.41
N GLU A 110 7.22 -26.11 -19.52
CA GLU A 110 8.35 -26.50 -20.36
C GLU A 110 8.95 -27.85 -19.93
N ALA A 111 9.16 -28.06 -18.62
CA ALA A 111 9.67 -29.32 -18.09
C ALA A 111 8.73 -30.49 -18.42
N LYS A 112 7.41 -30.28 -18.30
CA LYS A 112 6.41 -31.29 -18.64
C LYS A 112 6.36 -31.60 -20.13
N GLU A 113 6.50 -30.60 -20.98
CA GLU A 113 6.60 -30.79 -22.43
C GLU A 113 7.85 -31.59 -22.81
N GLU A 114 8.97 -31.32 -22.16
CA GLU A 114 10.22 -32.04 -22.39
C GLU A 114 10.17 -33.48 -21.89
N GLU A 115 9.58 -33.74 -20.73
CA GLU A 115 9.32 -35.10 -20.25
C GLU A 115 8.45 -35.89 -21.25
N ASN A 116 7.43 -35.25 -21.80
CA ASN A 116 6.58 -35.86 -22.83
C ASN A 116 7.31 -36.08 -24.16
N ARG A 117 8.33 -35.27 -24.48
CA ARG A 117 9.19 -35.46 -25.65
C ARG A 117 10.09 -36.68 -25.45
N GLN A 118 10.77 -36.76 -24.31
CA GLN A 118 11.64 -37.88 -23.94
C GLN A 118 10.88 -39.21 -23.94
N LYS A 119 9.67 -39.27 -23.35
CA LYS A 119 8.84 -40.49 -23.39
C LYS A 119 8.52 -40.96 -24.80
N ARG A 120 8.27 -40.03 -25.73
CA ARG A 120 7.98 -40.36 -27.13
C ARG A 120 9.22 -40.90 -27.85
N GLU A 121 10.38 -40.32 -27.57
CA GLU A 121 11.66 -40.78 -28.11
C GLU A 121 12.02 -42.17 -27.57
N GLU A 122 11.92 -42.40 -26.26
CA GLU A 122 12.13 -43.71 -25.64
C GLU A 122 11.20 -44.79 -26.21
N GLU A 123 9.93 -44.46 -26.44
CA GLU A 123 8.97 -45.40 -27.03
C GLU A 123 9.32 -45.74 -28.48
N GLN A 124 9.80 -44.76 -29.26
CA GLN A 124 10.28 -45.00 -30.63
C GLN A 124 11.54 -45.86 -30.65
N GLU A 125 12.52 -45.57 -29.78
CA GLU A 125 13.73 -46.38 -29.67
C GLU A 125 13.41 -47.82 -29.27
N LYS A 126 12.50 -48.02 -28.32
CA LYS A 126 12.06 -49.35 -27.90
C LYS A 126 11.41 -50.11 -29.06
N LYS A 127 10.52 -49.46 -29.82
CA LYS A 127 9.91 -50.05 -31.03
C LYS A 127 10.97 -50.44 -32.06
N GLN A 128 12.00 -49.61 -32.23
CA GLN A 128 13.10 -49.88 -33.16
C GLN A 128 13.98 -51.06 -32.69
N GLN A 129 14.28 -51.14 -31.38
CA GLN A 129 14.98 -52.29 -30.80
C GLN A 129 14.19 -53.59 -30.98
N ASP A 130 12.89 -53.57 -30.66
CA ASP A 130 12.00 -54.74 -30.83
C ASP A 130 11.97 -55.20 -32.29
N PHE A 131 11.88 -54.26 -33.24
CA PHE A 131 11.93 -54.56 -34.68
C PHE A 131 13.25 -55.24 -35.10
N LEU A 132 14.40 -54.70 -34.67
CA LEU A 132 15.70 -55.28 -34.97
C LEU A 132 15.85 -56.68 -34.37
N LEU A 133 15.34 -56.88 -33.16
CA LEU A 133 15.34 -58.19 -32.50
C LEU A 133 14.51 -59.22 -33.28
N GLU A 134 13.32 -58.84 -33.75
CA GLU A 134 12.48 -59.72 -34.57
C GLU A 134 13.12 -60.04 -35.93
N LEU A 135 13.74 -59.05 -36.59
CA LEU A 135 14.50 -59.30 -37.81
C LEU A 135 15.63 -60.32 -37.59
N ALA A 136 16.39 -60.17 -36.49
CA ALA A 136 17.47 -61.09 -36.15
C ALA A 136 16.96 -62.53 -35.92
N LYS A 137 15.83 -62.69 -35.22
CA LYS A 137 15.18 -64.00 -35.02
C LYS A 137 14.78 -64.64 -36.35
N ILE A 138 14.12 -63.89 -37.23
CA ILE A 138 13.69 -64.37 -38.56
C ILE A 138 14.91 -64.78 -39.40
N PHE A 139 15.94 -63.94 -39.43
CA PHE A 139 17.16 -64.22 -40.17
C PHE A 139 17.85 -65.49 -39.66
N ALA A 140 17.99 -65.65 -38.34
CA ALA A 140 18.56 -66.85 -37.74
C ALA A 140 17.76 -68.11 -38.10
N ALA A 141 16.42 -68.04 -38.06
CA ALA A 141 15.55 -69.14 -38.45
C ALA A 141 15.71 -69.51 -39.94
N LYS A 142 15.76 -68.53 -40.84
CA LYS A 142 16.01 -68.76 -42.28
C LYS A 142 17.39 -69.34 -42.54
N LYS A 143 18.44 -68.85 -41.84
CA LYS A 143 19.80 -69.38 -41.95
C LYS A 143 19.92 -70.83 -41.48
N LYS A 144 19.20 -71.21 -40.42
CA LYS A 144 19.11 -72.62 -39.96
C LYS A 144 18.44 -73.52 -41.00
N LYS A 145 17.36 -73.05 -41.65
CA LYS A 145 16.66 -73.80 -42.71
C LYS A 145 17.46 -73.96 -44.01
N LYS A 146 18.39 -73.04 -44.31
CA LYS A 146 19.25 -73.07 -45.51
C LYS A 146 20.55 -73.88 -45.35
N LYS A 147 20.77 -74.47 -44.17
CA LYS A 147 21.97 -75.27 -43.83
C LYS A 147 21.73 -76.80 -43.92
N LEU A 148 20.68 -77.23 -44.65
CA LEU A 148 20.55 -78.59 -45.19
C LEU A 148 20.87 -78.55 -46.68
#